data_AF-A0A957CP65-F1
#
_entry.id   AF-A0A957CP65-F1
#
_cell.length_a   1.000
_cell.length_b   1.000
_cell.length_c   1.000
_cell.angle_alpha   90.00
_cell.angle_beta   90.00
_cell.angle_gamma   90.00
#
_symmetry.space_group_name_H-M   'P 1'
#
loop_
_entity.id
_entity.type
_entity.pdbx_description
1 polymer ?
#
loop_
_entity_poly.entity_id
_entity_poly.type
_entity_poly.pdbx_seq_one_letter_code
_entity_poly.pdbx_strand_id
1 'polypeptide(L)'
;MKAIPGKNLFNPTEHPHRRYNPLTGEYVLVSPHRMKRPWQGQVERETAVSHPAYDPTCYLCPGNERAGGARNSLYEDTYVFTNDFRALLPDVPSAKEQHHPLLHNKGVRGTCRVIC
;
A
#
# COMPACT_ATOMS: atom_id res chain seq x y z
N MET A 1 12.90 50.80 25.76
CA MET A 1 12.50 49.61 24.99
C MET A 1 13.65 49.23 24.07
N LYS A 2 14.48 48.23 24.42
CA LYS A 2 15.60 47.77 23.59
C LYS A 2 15.23 46.43 22.96
N ALA A 3 15.35 46.35 21.63
CA ALA A 3 15.20 45.11 20.87
C ALA A 3 16.26 44.09 21.32
N ILE A 4 15.85 42.83 21.52
CA ILE A 4 16.75 41.72 21.86
C ILE A 4 17.32 41.18 20.53
N PRO A 5 18.64 41.28 20.27
CA PRO A 5 19.24 40.74 19.06
C PRO A 5 19.33 39.22 19.14
N GLY A 6 18.97 38.53 18.06
CA GLY A 6 19.41 37.13 17.83
C GLY A 6 18.39 36.01 18.01
N LYS A 7 17.08 36.23 17.79
CA LYS A 7 16.16 35.10 17.57
C LYS A 7 16.39 34.54 16.16
N ASN A 8 17.12 33.44 16.05
CA ASN A 8 17.12 32.61 14.84
C ASN A 8 15.67 32.18 14.55
N LEU A 9 15.07 32.73 13.50
CA LEU A 9 13.72 32.32 13.08
C LEU A 9 13.75 30.86 12.63
N PHE A 10 12.69 30.14 12.96
CA PHE A 10 12.49 28.81 12.42
C PHE A 10 12.33 28.89 10.89
N ASN A 11 13.15 28.14 10.16
CA ASN A 11 13.02 27.96 8.72
C ASN A 11 12.72 26.47 8.42
N PRO A 12 11.52 26.11 7.93
CA PRO A 12 11.17 24.72 7.65
C PRO A 12 11.98 24.09 6.51
N THR A 13 12.67 24.87 5.68
CA THR A 13 13.56 24.31 4.64
C THR A 13 14.90 23.84 5.19
N GLU A 14 15.29 24.34 6.36
CA GLU A 14 16.58 24.03 6.99
C GLU A 14 16.43 23.21 8.27
N HIS A 15 15.42 23.53 9.08
CA HIS A 15 15.29 22.96 10.42
C HIS A 15 14.37 21.73 10.42
N PRO A 16 14.78 20.65 11.10
CA PRO A 16 13.90 19.50 11.34
C PRO A 16 12.61 19.91 12.05
N HIS A 17 11.50 19.33 11.64
CA HIS A 17 10.18 19.62 12.21
C HIS A 17 9.23 18.45 11.99
N ARG A 18 8.05 18.49 12.63
CA ARG A 18 6.99 17.52 12.40
C ARG A 18 5.81 18.18 11.71
N ARG A 19 5.16 17.46 10.79
CA ARG A 19 3.91 17.88 10.15
C ARG A 19 2.80 16.91 10.52
N TYR A 20 1.66 17.43 10.93
CA TYR A 20 0.49 16.64 11.29
C TYR A 20 -0.25 16.18 10.03
N ASN A 21 -0.61 14.90 9.96
CA ASN A 21 -1.50 14.34 8.96
C ASN A 21 -2.91 14.21 9.57
N PRO A 22 -3.87 15.09 9.19
CA PRO A 22 -5.21 15.05 9.77
C PRO A 22 -6.03 13.82 9.36
N LEU A 23 -5.66 13.10 8.30
CA LEU A 23 -6.36 11.88 7.89
C LEU A 23 -6.04 10.69 8.81
N THR A 24 -4.82 10.62 9.35
CA THR A 24 -4.38 9.51 10.22
C THR A 24 -4.26 9.90 11.69
N GLY A 25 -4.23 11.20 12.00
CA GLY A 25 -4.00 11.69 13.36
C GLY A 25 -2.54 11.62 13.80
N GLU A 26 -1.61 11.35 12.88
CA GLU A 26 -0.21 11.14 13.17
C GLU A 26 0.66 12.32 12.74
N TYR A 27 1.92 12.32 13.15
CA TYR A 27 2.91 13.31 12.71
C TYR A 27 4.05 12.66 11.95
N VAL A 28 4.42 13.27 10.83
CA VAL A 28 5.59 12.87 10.04
C VAL A 28 6.78 13.75 10.42
N LEU A 29 7.92 13.14 10.73
CA LEU A 29 9.19 13.84 10.94
C LEU A 29 9.80 14.23 9.60
N VAL A 30 10.09 15.51 9.43
CA VAL A 30 10.76 16.09 8.26
C VAL A 30 12.19 16.46 8.67
N SER A 31 13.18 15.89 7.96
CA SER A 31 14.61 16.18 8.14
C SER A 31 15.19 16.68 6.82
N PRO A 32 15.18 18.00 6.54
CA PRO A 32 15.41 18.54 5.19
C PRO A 32 16.77 18.17 4.57
N HIS A 33 17.80 17.94 5.39
CA HIS A 33 19.15 17.64 4.91
C HIS A 33 19.45 16.15 4.80
N ARG A 34 18.46 15.26 5.03
CA ARG A 34 18.70 13.81 5.12
C ARG A 34 19.31 13.21 3.85
N MET A 35 18.98 13.76 2.68
CA MET A 35 19.51 13.31 1.38
C MET A 35 21.00 13.66 1.16
N LYS A 36 21.60 14.54 1.99
CA LYS A 36 23.03 14.86 1.90
C LYS A 36 23.93 13.72 2.41
N ARG A 37 23.36 12.71 3.07
CA ARG A 37 24.13 11.55 3.55
C ARG A 37 24.58 10.72 2.34
N PRO A 38 25.86 10.36 2.23
CA PRO A 38 26.34 9.47 1.18
C PRO A 38 25.53 8.17 1.15
N TRP A 39 25.04 7.79 -0.04
CA TRP A 39 24.36 6.53 -0.25
C TRP A 39 25.35 5.48 -0.75
N GLN A 40 25.52 4.41 0.02
CA GLN A 40 26.32 3.23 -0.32
C GLN A 40 25.50 1.94 -0.20
N GLY A 41 24.18 2.08 -0.12
CA GLY A 41 23.25 0.97 -0.01
C GLY A 41 22.82 0.43 -1.36
N GLN A 42 21.72 -0.31 -1.35
CA GLN A 42 21.08 -0.88 -2.54
C GLN A 42 20.72 0.21 -3.56
N VAL A 43 20.98 -0.06 -4.84
CA VAL A 43 20.51 0.77 -5.96
C VAL A 43 19.56 -0.11 -6.77
N GLU A 44 18.31 0.32 -6.91
CA GLU A 44 17.32 -0.40 -7.69
C GLU A 44 17.70 -0.39 -9.18
N ARG A 45 17.43 -1.51 -9.87
CA ARG A 45 17.61 -1.58 -11.32
C ARG A 45 16.37 -0.99 -11.99
N GLU A 46 16.58 -0.09 -12.93
CA GLU A 46 15.52 0.30 -13.85
C GLU A 46 15.09 -0.93 -14.67
N THR A 47 13.81 -1.26 -14.60
CA THR A 47 13.27 -2.38 -15.37
C THR A 47 12.83 -1.86 -16.73
N ALA A 48 13.60 -2.16 -17.78
CA ALA A 48 13.13 -1.98 -19.15
C ALA A 48 12.19 -3.14 -19.47
N VAL A 49 10.88 -2.90 -19.44
CA VAL A 49 9.90 -3.96 -19.70
C VAL A 49 9.10 -3.68 -20.96
N SER A 50 9.51 -4.36 -22.04
CA SER A 50 8.67 -4.62 -23.20
C SER A 50 7.85 -5.86 -22.88
N HIS A 51 6.60 -5.68 -22.42
CA HIS A 51 5.68 -6.79 -22.27
C HIS A 51 4.93 -7.04 -23.59
N PRO A 52 4.68 -8.30 -23.97
CA PRO A 52 3.81 -8.59 -25.09
C PRO A 52 2.37 -8.17 -24.76
N ALA A 53 1.59 -7.82 -25.80
CA ALA A 53 0.17 -7.51 -25.63
C ALA A 53 -0.64 -8.70 -25.10
N TYR A 54 -0.15 -9.92 -25.31
CA TYR A 54 -0.72 -11.15 -24.81
C TYR A 54 0.38 -12.14 -24.45
N ASP A 55 0.22 -12.81 -23.32
CA ASP A 55 1.09 -13.90 -22.87
C ASP A 55 0.22 -15.14 -22.59
N PRO A 56 0.43 -16.28 -23.28
CA PRO A 56 -0.36 -17.50 -23.08
C PRO A 56 -0.20 -18.11 -21.68
N THR A 57 0.82 -17.70 -20.92
CA THR A 57 1.06 -18.16 -19.54
C THR A 57 0.56 -17.17 -18.48
N CYS A 58 0.07 -16.00 -18.87
CA CYS A 58 -0.43 -14.99 -17.94
C CYS A 58 -1.81 -15.35 -17.40
N TYR A 59 -1.94 -15.47 -16.07
CA TYR A 59 -3.20 -15.77 -15.39
C TYR A 59 -4.27 -14.66 -15.50
N LEU A 60 -3.90 -13.46 -15.94
CA LEU A 60 -4.80 -12.33 -16.08
C LEU A 60 -5.33 -12.18 -17.52
N CYS A 61 -4.62 -12.69 -18.53
CA CYS A 61 -4.97 -12.47 -19.93
C CYS A 61 -6.30 -13.15 -20.34
N PRO A 62 -6.99 -12.63 -21.37
CA PRO A 62 -8.25 -13.19 -21.89
C PRO A 62 -8.11 -14.65 -22.32
N GLY A 63 -9.11 -15.47 -22.02
CA GLY A 63 -9.15 -16.88 -22.43
C GLY A 63 -8.15 -17.82 -21.73
N ASN A 64 -7.20 -17.29 -20.96
CA ASN A 64 -6.24 -18.10 -20.21
C ASN A 64 -6.87 -18.74 -18.98
N GLU A 65 -6.30 -19.87 -18.58
CA GLU A 65 -6.55 -20.45 -17.28
C GLU A 65 -5.89 -19.59 -16.20
N ARG A 66 -6.60 -19.38 -15.10
CA ARG A 66 -6.12 -18.67 -13.92
C ARG A 66 -5.39 -19.62 -12.98
N ALA A 67 -4.65 -19.06 -12.03
CA ALA A 67 -3.98 -19.84 -10.99
C ALA A 67 -4.95 -20.69 -10.13
N GLY A 68 -6.23 -20.31 -10.02
CA GLY A 68 -7.27 -21.12 -9.36
C GLY A 68 -7.91 -22.20 -10.25
N GLY A 69 -7.45 -22.42 -11.49
CA GLY A 69 -7.98 -23.39 -12.44
C GLY A 69 -9.24 -22.96 -13.21
N ALA A 70 -9.84 -21.82 -12.87
CA ALA A 70 -10.91 -21.22 -13.66
C ALA A 70 -10.34 -20.56 -14.93
N ARG A 71 -11.14 -20.45 -16.00
CA ARG A 71 -10.72 -19.79 -17.24
C ARG A 71 -11.29 -18.38 -17.35
N ASN A 72 -10.46 -17.43 -17.75
CA ASN A 72 -10.91 -16.07 -18.06
C ASN A 72 -11.82 -16.07 -19.28
N SER A 73 -12.82 -15.18 -19.28
CA SER A 73 -13.56 -14.89 -20.50
C SER A 73 -12.62 -14.34 -21.58
N LEU A 74 -13.01 -14.46 -22.85
CA LEU A 74 -12.39 -13.73 -23.95
C LEU A 74 -12.83 -12.27 -23.89
N TYR A 75 -12.35 -11.54 -22.90
CA TYR A 75 -12.68 -10.13 -22.68
C TYR A 75 -11.85 -9.22 -23.59
N GLU A 76 -12.44 -8.09 -24.02
CA GLU A 76 -11.77 -7.09 -24.88
C GLU A 76 -11.42 -5.79 -24.13
N ASP A 77 -12.03 -5.58 -22.96
CA ASP A 77 -11.83 -4.42 -22.07
C ASP A 77 -11.72 -4.92 -20.62
N THR A 78 -11.80 -4.05 -19.63
CA THR A 78 -11.77 -4.35 -18.20
C THR A 78 -12.57 -5.60 -17.82
N TYR A 79 -11.91 -6.48 -17.08
CA TYR A 79 -12.49 -7.72 -16.60
C TYR A 79 -12.34 -7.83 -15.08
N VAL A 80 -13.44 -8.15 -14.41
CA VAL A 80 -13.46 -8.27 -12.94
C VAL A 80 -13.88 -9.68 -12.55
N PHE A 81 -13.07 -10.31 -11.72
CA PHE A 81 -13.38 -11.62 -11.15
C PHE A 81 -13.09 -11.65 -9.65
N THR A 82 -13.69 -12.63 -8.96
CA THR A 82 -13.41 -12.84 -7.53
C THR A 82 -12.05 -13.51 -7.40
N ASN A 83 -11.15 -12.92 -6.60
CA ASN A 83 -9.79 -13.40 -6.42
C ASN A 83 -9.80 -14.90 -5.99
N ASP A 84 -8.98 -15.69 -6.68
CA ASP A 84 -8.88 -17.13 -6.46
C ASP A 84 -8.30 -17.44 -5.07
N PHE A 85 -7.43 -16.58 -4.53
CA PHE A 85 -6.80 -16.65 -3.20
C PHE A 85 -7.18 -15.45 -2.33
N ARG A 86 -8.49 -15.20 -2.21
CA ARG A 86 -9.05 -14.06 -1.47
C ARG A 86 -8.63 -14.03 0.02
N ALA A 87 -8.30 -12.84 0.51
CA ALA A 87 -7.97 -12.59 1.92
C ALA A 87 -9.21 -12.55 2.84
N LEU A 88 -10.40 -12.31 2.26
CA LEU A 88 -11.67 -12.25 2.97
C LEU A 88 -12.67 -13.23 2.37
N LEU A 89 -13.43 -13.89 3.25
CA LEU A 89 -14.54 -14.75 2.88
C LEU A 89 -15.87 -14.04 3.13
N PRO A 90 -16.89 -14.25 2.28
CA PRO A 90 -18.19 -13.62 2.47
C PRO A 90 -18.88 -14.16 3.72
N ASP A 91 -18.70 -15.45 4.00
CA ASP A 91 -19.32 -16.16 5.10
C ASP A 91 -18.25 -16.64 6.08
N VAL A 92 -18.15 -15.95 7.21
CA VAL A 92 -17.30 -16.31 8.35
C VAL A 92 -18.18 -16.33 9.60
N PRO A 93 -18.11 -17.37 10.45
CA PRO A 93 -18.83 -17.39 11.72
C PRO A 93 -18.46 -16.21 12.60
N SER A 94 -19.42 -15.73 13.40
CA SER A 94 -19.14 -14.71 14.40
C SER A 94 -18.11 -15.22 15.42
N ALA A 95 -17.09 -14.41 15.71
CA ALA A 95 -16.20 -14.67 16.82
C ALA A 95 -16.98 -14.57 18.14
N LYS A 96 -16.69 -15.47 19.09
CA LYS A 96 -17.23 -15.36 20.45
C LYS A 96 -16.66 -14.11 21.13
N GLU A 97 -17.47 -13.44 21.95
CA GLU A 97 -16.96 -12.35 22.76
C GLU A 97 -15.87 -12.86 23.71
N GLN A 98 -14.74 -12.16 23.72
CA GLN A 98 -13.60 -12.44 24.59
C GLN A 98 -13.44 -11.27 25.56
N HIS A 99 -13.24 -11.60 26.84
CA HIS A 99 -13.09 -10.61 27.92
C HIS A 99 -11.64 -10.48 28.41
N HIS A 100 -10.66 -11.04 27.69
CA HIS A 100 -9.26 -10.95 28.09
C HIS A 100 -8.73 -9.54 27.80
N PRO A 101 -8.08 -8.85 28.77
CA PRO A 101 -7.73 -7.43 28.62
C PRO A 101 -6.73 -7.13 27.49
N LEU A 102 -5.88 -8.11 27.13
CA LEU A 102 -4.81 -7.93 26.14
C LEU A 102 -5.03 -8.69 24.82
N LEU A 103 -5.90 -9.69 24.80
CA LEU A 103 -6.02 -10.63 23.68
C LEU A 103 -7.45 -10.60 23.17
N HIS A 104 -7.64 -10.00 22.00
CA HIS A 104 -8.93 -9.77 21.38
C HIS A 104 -8.89 -10.24 19.93
N ASN A 105 -9.95 -10.90 19.48
CA ASN A 105 -10.20 -11.13 18.06
C ASN A 105 -11.62 -10.71 17.67
N LYS A 106 -11.82 -10.40 16.40
CA LYS A 106 -13.13 -10.09 15.81
C LYS A 106 -13.23 -10.76 14.45
N GLY A 107 -14.39 -11.37 14.18
CA GLY A 107 -14.69 -11.89 12.86
C GLY A 107 -14.83 -10.74 11.86
N VAL A 108 -14.28 -10.92 10.65
CA VAL A 108 -14.41 -9.97 9.55
C VAL A 108 -14.84 -10.74 8.31
N ARG A 109 -15.80 -10.19 7.57
CA ARG A 109 -16.33 -10.76 6.33
C ARG A 109 -16.12 -9.78 5.18
N GLY A 110 -16.00 -10.30 3.98
CA GLY A 110 -15.86 -9.47 2.79
C GLY A 110 -15.58 -10.28 1.54
N THR A 111 -15.14 -9.60 0.51
CA THR A 111 -14.75 -10.22 -0.75
C THR A 111 -13.53 -9.50 -1.31
N CYS A 112 -12.75 -10.19 -2.13
CA CYS A 112 -11.61 -9.63 -2.84
C CYS A 112 -11.83 -9.83 -4.33
N ARG A 113 -11.75 -8.76 -5.10
CA ARG A 113 -11.85 -8.81 -6.56
C ARG A 113 -10.53 -8.38 -7.19
N VAL A 114 -10.23 -8.95 -8.34
CA VAL A 114 -9.15 -8.51 -9.22
C VAL A 114 -9.79 -7.82 -10.41
N ILE A 115 -9.19 -6.71 -10.83
CA ILE A 115 -9.52 -6.00 -12.06
C ILE A 115 -8.31 -6.08 -12.98
N CYS A 116 -8.53 -6.63 -14.17
CA CYS A 116 -7.57 -6.62 -15.28
C CYS A 116 -7.70 -5.32 -16.07
#